data_AF-A0AAF1AX40-F1
#
_entry.id   AF-A0AAF1AX40-F1
#
_cell.length_a   1.000
_cell.length_b   1.000
_cell.length_c   1.000
_cell.angle_alpha   90.00
_cell.angle_beta   90.00
_cell.angle_gamma   90.00
#
_symmetry.space_group_name_H-M   'P 1'
#
loop_
_entity.id
_entity.type
_entity.pdbx_description
1 polymer ?
#
loop_
_entity_poly.entity_id
_entity_poly.type
_entity_poly.pdbx_seq_one_letter_code
_entity_poly.pdbx_strand_id
1 'polypeptide(L)'
;MYENNGSGFFKICLKQIKDGGLHNRIWSKGVALSNCHNSTGFIDVTATNENSPPTIVLRDSIESNGSDPIILTVDLPQRTSQSAYIVFYITELVIKNSNQTRIMRIEIDGEDQGTLEAPSVGETSVVTKYPVAVSGPSINITLMRTKESSLPPMIAAMEVFTKWSSEVKQNHTAPASEAAGAYSSFALSLMIPLVFLLVAT
;
A
#
# COMPACT_ATOMS: atom_id res chain seq x y z
N MET A 1 -0.39 22.23 11.07
CA MET A 1 0.47 21.72 12.14
C MET A 1 -0.43 20.97 13.09
N TYR A 2 -0.26 19.66 13.21
CA TYR A 2 -0.86 18.85 14.27
C TYR A 2 0.28 18.02 14.84
N GLU A 3 0.74 18.40 16.03
CA GLU A 3 1.58 17.56 16.89
C GLU A 3 0.65 16.54 17.57
N ASN A 4 0.92 15.26 17.34
CA ASN A 4 0.31 14.20 18.13
C ASN A 4 1.36 13.67 19.11
N ASN A 5 1.18 14.02 20.38
CA ASN A 5 1.96 13.54 21.51
C ASN A 5 1.44 12.17 21.92
N GLY A 6 2.08 11.09 21.44
CA GLY A 6 1.93 9.75 22.02
C GLY A 6 1.83 8.62 21.00
N SER A 7 2.76 7.67 21.13
CA SER A 7 2.87 6.36 20.45
C SER A 7 3.46 6.32 19.02
N GLY A 8 4.74 5.94 18.95
CA GLY A 8 5.15 4.82 18.08
C GLY A 8 5.41 5.09 16.59
N PHE A 9 6.28 6.05 16.29
CA PHE A 9 7.16 6.19 15.12
C PHE A 9 6.99 5.26 13.90
N PHE A 10 6.61 5.85 12.77
CA PHE A 10 7.20 5.51 11.47
C PHE A 10 8.35 6.50 11.20
N LYS A 11 9.60 6.02 11.17
CA LYS A 11 10.76 6.78 10.66
C LYS A 11 11.15 6.22 9.30
N ILE A 12 10.40 6.57 8.27
CA ILE A 12 11.08 6.89 7.00
C ILE A 12 11.77 8.24 7.26
N CYS A 13 13.00 8.47 6.80
CA CYS A 13 13.60 9.80 6.89
C CYS A 13 12.75 10.78 6.05
N LEU A 14 11.75 11.40 6.70
CA LEU A 14 10.81 12.35 6.10
C LEU A 14 11.54 13.67 5.84
N LYS A 15 12.33 13.77 4.76
CA LYS A 15 12.49 15.07 4.13
C LYS A 15 11.20 15.32 3.36
N GLN A 16 10.35 16.22 3.85
CA GLN A 16 9.11 16.60 3.15
C GLN A 16 9.44 16.91 1.69
N ILE A 17 8.88 16.12 0.77
CA ILE A 17 8.66 16.59 -0.59
C ILE A 17 7.28 17.25 -0.53
N LYS A 18 7.26 18.57 -0.37
CA LYS A 18 6.02 19.36 -0.53
C LYS A 18 5.69 19.36 -2.02
N ASP A 19 4.99 18.34 -2.49
CA ASP A 19 4.44 18.34 -3.84
C ASP A 19 3.02 17.77 -3.87
N GLY A 20 2.05 18.67 -4.04
CA GLY A 20 0.97 18.62 -5.04
C GLY A 20 0.05 17.41 -5.21
N GLY A 21 0.12 16.35 -4.40
CA GLY A 21 -0.81 15.22 -4.56
C GLY A 21 -2.25 15.55 -4.13
N LEU A 22 -3.26 15.02 -4.85
CA LEU A 22 -4.70 15.21 -4.56
C LEU A 22 -5.11 14.81 -3.13
N HIS A 23 -4.34 13.93 -2.49
CA HIS A 23 -4.73 13.25 -1.26
C HIS A 23 -3.94 13.69 -0.02
N ASN A 24 -3.15 14.78 -0.08
CA ASN A 24 -2.31 15.27 1.04
C ASN A 24 -1.42 14.19 1.70
N ARG A 25 -1.08 13.13 0.95
CA ARG A 25 -0.19 12.05 1.42
C ARG A 25 1.24 12.57 1.48
N ILE A 26 1.96 12.14 2.51
CA ILE A 26 3.40 12.40 2.64
C ILE A 26 4.16 11.24 2.02
N TRP A 27 4.97 11.55 1.02
CA TRP A 27 5.92 10.62 0.42
C TRP A 27 7.31 10.91 0.96
N SER A 28 8.05 9.85 1.23
CA SER A 28 9.35 9.96 1.86
C SER A 28 10.34 8.99 1.26
N LYS A 29 11.60 9.43 1.21
CA LYS A 29 12.66 8.64 0.62
C LYS A 29 13.00 7.49 1.54
N GLY A 30 13.05 6.28 0.98
CA GLY A 30 13.57 5.11 1.67
C GLY A 30 15.03 5.28 2.11
N VAL A 31 15.51 4.33 2.90
CA VAL A 31 16.91 4.27 3.28
C VAL A 31 17.75 3.98 2.04
N ALA A 32 18.88 4.67 1.89
CA ALA A 32 19.81 4.39 0.81
C ALA A 32 20.35 2.96 0.93
N LEU A 33 20.14 2.15 -0.11
CA LEU A 33 20.63 0.77 -0.19
C LEU A 33 21.97 0.77 -0.92
N SER A 34 23.01 0.17 -0.31
CA SER A 34 24.37 0.19 -0.87
C SER A 34 24.51 -0.53 -2.21
N ASN A 35 23.59 -1.46 -2.51
CA ASN A 35 23.54 -2.23 -3.74
C ASN A 35 22.58 -1.65 -4.79
N CYS A 36 22.04 -0.46 -4.55
CA CYS A 36 21.13 0.22 -5.47
C CYS A 36 21.70 1.59 -5.89
N HIS A 37 21.38 2.00 -7.10
CA HIS A 37 21.61 3.35 -7.59
C HIS A 37 20.27 4.01 -7.93
N ASN A 38 20.24 5.34 -7.87
CA ASN A 38 19.04 6.10 -8.24
C ASN A 38 19.00 6.29 -9.75
N SER A 39 17.82 6.12 -10.33
CA SER A 39 17.49 6.45 -11.70
C SER A 39 16.40 7.52 -11.69
N THR A 40 16.58 8.56 -12.49
CA THR A 40 15.61 9.63 -12.67
C THR A 40 15.35 9.79 -14.15
N GLY A 41 14.09 9.93 -14.55
CA GLY A 41 13.72 10.01 -15.95
C GLY A 41 12.41 10.74 -16.22
N PHE A 42 12.07 10.80 -17.50
CA PHE A 42 10.78 11.30 -17.95
C PHE A 42 9.74 10.20 -17.88
N ILE A 43 8.52 10.58 -17.52
CA ILE A 43 7.36 9.69 -17.48
C ILE A 43 6.21 10.31 -18.25
N ASP A 44 5.26 9.48 -18.67
CA ASP A 44 3.97 9.97 -19.15
C ASP A 44 3.19 10.62 -18.00
N VAL A 45 3.17 11.95 -18.01
CA VAL A 45 2.47 12.76 -17.00
C VAL A 45 0.95 12.79 -17.21
N THR A 46 0.48 12.31 -18.35
CA THR A 46 -0.95 12.26 -18.68
C THR A 46 -1.60 10.95 -18.24
N ALA A 47 -0.79 9.92 -17.95
CA ALA A 47 -1.25 8.64 -17.47
C ALA A 47 -1.91 8.76 -16.08
N THR A 48 -3.11 8.18 -15.97
CA THR A 48 -3.81 8.03 -14.68
C THR A 48 -3.40 6.71 -14.04
N ASN A 49 -2.61 6.78 -12.98
CA ASN A 49 -2.20 5.60 -12.21
C ASN A 49 -3.17 5.34 -11.05
N GLU A 50 -3.43 4.05 -10.76
CA GLU A 50 -4.18 3.64 -9.57
C GLU A 50 -3.55 4.27 -8.31
N ASN A 51 -4.41 4.61 -7.34
CA ASN A 51 -4.06 5.32 -6.11
C ASN A 51 -3.43 6.72 -6.31
N SER A 52 -3.37 7.23 -7.55
CA SER A 52 -2.96 8.60 -7.92
C SER A 52 -1.71 9.11 -7.18
N PRO A 53 -0.57 8.38 -7.23
CA PRO A 53 0.69 8.85 -6.68
C PRO A 53 1.12 10.18 -7.35
N PRO A 54 1.78 11.10 -6.63
CA PRO A 54 2.34 12.30 -7.24
C PRO A 54 3.34 11.94 -8.34
N THR A 55 3.28 12.64 -9.47
CA THR A 55 4.20 12.44 -10.61
C THR A 55 5.67 12.51 -10.20
N ILE A 56 6.04 13.38 -9.25
CA ILE A 56 7.42 13.50 -8.77
C ILE A 56 7.94 12.22 -8.11
N VAL A 57 7.06 11.43 -7.50
CA VAL A 57 7.42 10.16 -6.86
C VAL A 57 7.72 9.10 -7.92
N LEU A 58 6.98 9.12 -9.03
CA LEU A 58 7.16 8.16 -10.13
C LEU A 58 8.37 8.47 -11.01
N ARG A 59 8.90 9.71 -10.99
CA ARG A 59 10.08 10.09 -11.78
C ARG A 59 11.41 9.66 -11.19
N ASP A 60 11.41 9.21 -9.94
CA ASP A 60 12.58 8.71 -9.24
C ASP A 60 12.39 7.22 -8.97
N SER A 61 13.41 6.40 -9.23
CA SER A 61 13.42 4.98 -8.90
C SER A 61 14.77 4.56 -8.35
N ILE A 62 14.77 3.47 -7.58
CA ILE A 62 16.00 2.75 -7.26
C ILE A 62 16.10 1.54 -8.20
N GLU A 63 17.32 1.28 -8.66
CA GLU A 63 17.67 0.13 -9.47
C GLU A 63 18.81 -0.62 -8.80
N SER A 64 18.67 -1.93 -8.66
CA SER A 64 19.71 -2.77 -8.07
C SER A 64 20.88 -3.00 -9.03
N ASN A 65 22.03 -3.38 -8.46
CA ASN A 65 23.21 -3.70 -9.24
C ASN A 65 23.13 -5.13 -9.81
N GLY A 66 23.02 -5.25 -11.13
CA GLY A 66 23.16 -6.52 -11.84
C GLY A 66 22.05 -7.54 -11.56
N SER A 67 22.29 -8.47 -10.63
CA SER A 67 21.31 -9.50 -10.23
C SER A 67 20.97 -9.42 -8.74
N ASP A 68 21.49 -8.42 -8.03
CA ASP A 68 21.21 -8.24 -6.61
C ASP A 68 19.72 -7.95 -6.38
N PRO A 69 19.14 -8.43 -5.27
CA PRO A 69 17.77 -8.08 -4.92
C PRO A 69 17.67 -6.64 -4.39
N ILE A 70 16.50 -6.02 -4.55
CA ILE A 70 16.11 -4.86 -3.75
C ILE A 70 15.40 -5.40 -2.50
N ILE A 71 15.91 -5.06 -1.31
CA ILE A 71 15.30 -5.45 -0.04
C ILE A 71 14.81 -4.20 0.67
N LEU A 72 13.49 -4.11 0.88
CA LEU A 72 12.82 -3.02 1.58
C LEU A 72 12.29 -3.54 2.91
N THR A 73 12.69 -2.93 4.03
CA THR A 73 12.16 -3.27 5.34
C THR A 73 11.04 -2.30 5.72
N VAL A 74 9.94 -2.85 6.23
CA VAL A 74 8.78 -2.08 6.68
C VAL A 74 8.49 -2.43 8.14
N ASP A 75 8.60 -1.44 9.01
CA ASP A 75 8.17 -1.58 10.40
C ASP A 75 6.64 -1.69 10.48
N LEU A 76 6.15 -2.66 11.24
CA LEU A 76 4.71 -2.85 11.45
C LEU A 76 4.25 -2.13 12.72
N PRO A 77 3.06 -1.51 12.71
CA PRO A 77 2.52 -0.84 13.89
C PRO A 77 2.12 -1.82 15.00
N GLN A 78 1.81 -3.07 14.64
CA GLN A 78 1.40 -4.12 15.56
C GLN A 78 2.33 -5.34 15.37
N ARG A 79 2.64 -6.01 16.48
CA ARG A 79 3.47 -7.24 16.46
C ARG A 79 2.66 -8.49 16.17
N THR A 80 1.34 -8.43 16.31
CA THR A 80 0.44 -9.54 16.05
C THR A 80 0.23 -9.73 14.55
N SER A 81 -0.08 -10.97 14.16
CA SER A 81 -0.45 -11.29 12.78
C SER A 81 -1.64 -10.44 12.34
N GLN A 82 -1.52 -9.84 11.16
CA GLN A 82 -2.52 -8.97 10.57
C GLN A 82 -2.46 -9.05 9.03
N SER A 83 -3.51 -8.59 8.36
CA SER A 83 -3.51 -8.47 6.90
C SER A 83 -2.98 -7.10 6.47
N ALA A 84 -2.09 -7.12 5.47
CA ALA A 84 -1.59 -5.95 4.76
C ALA A 84 -2.15 -5.88 3.34
N TYR A 85 -2.34 -4.65 2.88
CA TYR A 85 -2.54 -4.27 1.48
C TYR A 85 -1.29 -3.50 1.05
N ILE A 86 -0.56 -4.01 0.07
CA ILE A 86 0.74 -3.45 -0.36
C ILE A 86 0.65 -3.05 -1.82
N VAL A 87 1.08 -1.84 -2.13
CA VAL A 87 1.06 -1.24 -3.46
C VAL A 87 2.48 -0.98 -3.90
N PHE A 88 2.82 -1.48 -5.08
CA PHE A 88 4.11 -1.30 -5.74
C PHE A 88 3.93 -0.40 -6.95
N TYR A 89 4.77 0.62 -7.07
CA TYR A 89 4.82 1.49 -8.22
C TYR A 89 6.11 1.20 -9.00
N ILE A 90 5.98 0.48 -10.10
CA ILE A 90 7.09 0.12 -10.97
C ILE A 90 7.08 1.06 -12.17
N THR A 91 7.99 2.03 -12.17
CA THR A 91 8.21 2.91 -13.31
C THR A 91 9.45 2.47 -14.05
N GLU A 92 9.34 2.24 -15.35
CA GLU A 92 10.53 1.97 -16.16
C GLU A 92 11.16 3.28 -16.63
N LEU A 93 12.33 3.60 -16.09
CA LEU A 93 13.06 4.83 -16.43
C LEU A 93 14.28 4.58 -17.32
N VAL A 94 14.66 3.32 -17.55
CA VAL A 94 15.83 2.97 -18.38
C VAL A 94 15.39 2.70 -19.81
N ILE A 95 16.07 3.34 -20.76
CA ILE A 95 15.88 3.06 -22.18
C ILE A 95 16.30 1.61 -22.47
N LYS A 96 15.32 0.76 -22.79
CA LYS A 96 15.52 -0.65 -23.14
C LYS A 96 15.88 -0.79 -24.62
N ASN A 97 16.85 -1.64 -24.93
CA ASN A 97 16.96 -2.23 -26.26
C ASN A 97 15.78 -3.18 -26.51
N SER A 98 15.45 -3.48 -27.78
CA SER A 98 14.29 -4.32 -28.15
C SER A 98 14.23 -5.70 -27.49
N ASN A 99 15.38 -6.23 -27.06
CA ASN A 99 15.50 -7.56 -26.46
C ASN A 99 15.70 -7.51 -24.94
N GLN A 100 15.63 -6.32 -24.33
CA GLN A 100 15.78 -6.14 -22.90
C GLN A 100 14.44 -6.12 -22.19
N THR A 101 14.35 -6.86 -21.09
CA THR A 101 13.14 -7.08 -20.29
C THR A 101 13.49 -7.00 -18.82
N ARG A 102 12.59 -6.38 -18.05
CA ARG A 102 12.71 -6.29 -16.60
C ARG A 102 11.55 -7.08 -16.00
N ILE A 103 11.85 -8.28 -15.51
CA ILE A 103 10.89 -9.18 -14.89
C ILE A 103 11.38 -9.48 -13.48
N MET A 104 10.52 -9.22 -12.50
CA MET A 104 10.85 -9.28 -11.09
C MET A 104 9.94 -10.26 -10.36
N ARG A 105 10.49 -11.09 -9.47
CA ARG A 105 9.73 -11.81 -8.44
C ARG A 105 9.59 -10.93 -7.22
N ILE A 106 8.40 -10.92 -6.63
CA ILE A 106 8.11 -10.22 -5.38
C ILE A 106 8.03 -11.27 -4.27
N GLU A 107 8.75 -11.07 -3.18
CA GLU A 107 8.59 -11.84 -1.94
C GLU A 107 8.28 -10.94 -0.77
N ILE A 108 7.51 -11.46 0.17
CA ILE A 108 7.22 -10.80 1.45
C ILE A 108 7.53 -11.79 2.56
N ASP A 109 8.50 -11.47 3.40
CA ASP A 109 9.09 -12.37 4.40
C ASP A 109 9.53 -13.73 3.84
N GLY A 110 10.00 -13.72 2.59
CA GLY A 110 10.44 -14.93 1.85
C GLY A 110 9.31 -15.72 1.19
N GLU A 111 8.06 -15.32 1.38
CA GLU A 111 6.90 -15.95 0.71
C GLU A 111 6.69 -15.33 -0.68
N ASP A 112 6.67 -16.18 -1.71
CA ASP A 112 6.49 -15.77 -3.11
C ASP A 112 5.11 -15.15 -3.34
N GLN A 113 5.11 -13.94 -3.90
CA GLN A 113 3.91 -13.19 -4.27
C GLN A 113 3.71 -13.16 -5.79
N GLY A 114 4.52 -13.88 -6.55
CA GLY A 114 4.49 -13.97 -8.00
C GLY A 114 5.42 -12.98 -8.69
N THR A 115 5.31 -12.94 -10.02
CA THR A 115 6.18 -12.13 -10.88
C THR A 115 5.44 -10.95 -11.51
N LEU A 116 6.21 -9.96 -11.94
CA LEU A 116 5.76 -8.78 -12.65
C LEU A 116 6.78 -8.40 -13.71
N GLU A 117 6.31 -8.08 -14.90
CA GLU A 117 7.11 -7.42 -15.94
C GLU A 117 6.92 -5.90 -15.85
N ALA A 118 8.03 -5.15 -15.84
CA ALA A 118 7.99 -3.69 -15.84
C ALA A 118 7.48 -3.17 -17.19
N PRO A 119 6.77 -2.04 -17.21
CA PRO A 119 6.13 -1.54 -18.43
C PRO A 119 7.15 -0.96 -19.42
N SER A 120 6.64 -0.31 -20.47
CA SER A 120 7.49 0.40 -21.43
C SER A 120 8.18 1.60 -20.76
N VAL A 121 9.26 2.06 -21.38
CA VAL A 121 10.03 3.20 -20.88
C VAL A 121 9.13 4.43 -20.76
N GLY A 122 9.14 5.08 -19.59
CA GLY A 122 8.30 6.23 -19.25
C GLY A 122 6.91 5.88 -18.72
N GLU A 123 6.53 4.60 -18.70
CA GLU A 123 5.26 4.14 -18.15
C GLU A 123 5.41 3.63 -16.71
N THR A 124 4.28 3.57 -16.00
CA THR A 124 4.21 3.03 -14.63
C THR A 124 3.18 1.91 -14.56
N SER A 125 3.56 0.79 -13.95
CA SER A 125 2.63 -0.25 -13.54
C SER A 125 2.39 -0.15 -12.04
N VAL A 126 1.13 -0.13 -11.65
CA VAL A 126 0.71 -0.24 -10.25
C VAL A 126 0.34 -1.69 -9.98
N VAL A 127 1.02 -2.31 -9.02
CA VAL A 127 0.78 -3.70 -8.63
C VAL A 127 0.39 -3.78 -7.18
N THR A 128 -0.70 -4.46 -6.92
CA THR A 128 -1.29 -4.57 -5.59
C THR A 128 -1.23 -6.01 -5.10
N LYS A 129 -0.87 -6.21 -3.83
CA LYS A 129 -0.95 -7.50 -3.13
C LYS A 129 -1.87 -7.35 -1.92
N TYR A 130 -2.95 -8.14 -1.92
CA TYR A 130 -3.91 -8.22 -0.82
C TYR A 130 -4.79 -9.48 -0.93
N PRO A 131 -5.14 -10.11 0.21
CA PRO A 131 -4.56 -9.90 1.54
C PRO A 131 -3.18 -10.54 1.64
N VAL A 132 -2.23 -9.86 2.27
CA VAL A 132 -0.92 -10.44 2.64
C VAL A 132 -0.87 -10.61 4.15
N ALA A 133 -0.63 -11.83 4.64
CA ALA A 133 -0.43 -12.07 6.07
C ALA A 133 0.96 -11.56 6.48
N VAL A 134 1.01 -10.67 7.46
CA VAL A 134 2.26 -10.06 7.97
C VAL A 134 2.28 -10.10 9.50
N SER A 135 3.46 -10.25 10.08
CA SER A 135 3.63 -10.27 11.54
C SER A 135 4.92 -9.56 11.94
N GLY A 136 4.87 -8.82 13.05
CA GLY A 136 5.93 -7.86 13.39
C GLY A 136 7.15 -8.44 14.10
N PRO A 137 8.14 -7.58 14.42
CA PRO A 137 8.04 -6.10 14.41
C PRO A 137 8.22 -5.43 13.04
N SER A 138 8.74 -6.13 12.05
CA SER A 138 9.00 -5.62 10.70
C SER A 138 8.87 -6.74 9.69
N ILE A 139 8.54 -6.40 8.45
CA ILE A 139 8.57 -7.32 7.31
C ILE A 139 9.66 -6.91 6.33
N ASN A 140 10.17 -7.89 5.59
CA ASN A 140 11.06 -7.67 4.45
C ASN A 140 10.31 -7.91 3.16
N ILE A 141 10.43 -6.96 2.24
CA ILE A 141 9.87 -7.03 0.90
C ILE A 141 11.04 -7.09 -0.07
N THR A 142 11.13 -8.19 -0.82
CA THR A 142 12.25 -8.48 -1.71
C THR A 142 11.80 -8.46 -3.15
N LEU A 143 12.45 -7.65 -3.99
CA LEU A 143 12.30 -7.68 -5.45
C LEU A 143 13.53 -8.34 -6.05
N MET A 144 13.35 -9.45 -6.75
CA MET A 144 14.44 -10.22 -7.35
C MET A 144 14.33 -10.30 -8.85
N ARG A 145 15.48 -10.28 -9.52
CA ARG A 145 15.57 -10.55 -10.95
C ARG A 145 15.14 -12.00 -11.23
N THR A 146 14.24 -12.22 -12.18
CA THR A 146 13.98 -13.59 -12.68
C THR A 146 15.01 -14.00 -13.74
N LYS A 147 15.08 -15.30 -14.06
CA LYS A 147 16.04 -15.82 -15.05
C LYS A 147 15.76 -15.31 -16.47
N GLU A 148 14.49 -15.00 -16.74
CA GLU A 148 13.98 -14.50 -18.02
C GLU A 148 14.23 -12.99 -18.18
N SER A 149 14.59 -12.30 -17.10
CA SER A 149 14.88 -10.87 -17.13
C SER A 149 16.34 -10.62 -17.50
N SER A 150 16.58 -9.64 -18.36
CA SER A 150 17.91 -9.15 -18.72
C SER A 150 18.36 -7.91 -17.94
N LEU A 151 17.42 -7.23 -17.26
CA LEU A 151 17.66 -6.03 -16.47
C LEU A 151 17.49 -6.30 -14.97
N PRO A 152 18.18 -5.56 -14.08
CA PRO A 152 18.03 -5.71 -12.63
C PRO A 152 16.63 -5.31 -12.13
N PRO A 153 16.25 -5.58 -10.88
CA PRO A 153 15.05 -5.01 -10.28
C PRO A 153 15.08 -3.48 -10.22
N MET A 154 13.91 -2.85 -10.41
CA MET A 154 13.69 -1.41 -10.27
C MET A 154 12.33 -1.13 -9.63
N ILE A 155 12.26 -0.12 -8.76
CA ILE A 155 11.01 0.34 -8.13
C ILE A 155 11.05 1.85 -7.90
N ALA A 156 9.93 2.52 -8.17
CA ALA A 156 9.77 3.95 -7.90
C ALA A 156 9.31 4.21 -6.47
N ALA A 157 8.25 3.51 -6.06
CA ALA A 157 7.67 3.70 -4.74
C ALA A 157 6.88 2.48 -4.25
N MET A 158 6.53 2.53 -2.96
CA MET A 158 5.73 1.51 -2.30
C MET A 158 4.85 2.16 -1.23
N GLU A 159 3.62 1.68 -1.10
CA GLU A 159 2.74 2.00 0.02
C GLU A 159 2.32 0.70 0.73
N VAL A 160 2.30 0.72 2.06
CA VAL A 160 1.87 -0.42 2.88
C VAL A 160 0.77 0.05 3.82
N PHE A 161 -0.36 -0.64 3.75
CA PHE A 161 -1.52 -0.40 4.60
C PHE A 161 -1.79 -1.64 5.43
N THR A 162 -1.91 -1.46 6.74
CA THR A 162 -2.29 -2.54 7.66
C THR A 162 -3.55 -2.14 8.40
N LYS A 163 -4.43 -3.12 8.68
CA LYS A 163 -5.59 -2.85 9.53
C LYS A 163 -5.13 -2.59 10.95
N TRP A 164 -5.56 -1.48 11.55
CA TRP A 164 -5.39 -1.28 12.99
C TRP A 164 -6.38 -2.17 13.74
N SER A 165 -5.88 -3.14 14.52
CA SER A 165 -6.73 -3.85 15.48
C SER A 165 -7.06 -2.92 16.65
N SER A 166 -8.33 -2.50 16.75
CA SER A 166 -8.88 -1.78 17.89
C SER A 166 -9.34 -2.73 18.99
N GLU A 167 -8.59 -3.78 19.30
CA GLU A 167 -8.81 -4.54 20.54
C GLU A 167 -8.26 -3.76 21.74
N VAL A 168 -8.79 -2.56 21.95
CA VAL A 168 -8.88 -2.05 23.31
C VAL A 168 -9.95 -2.93 23.94
N LYS A 169 -9.53 -3.88 24.79
CA LYS A 169 -10.45 -4.43 25.79
C LYS A 169 -10.95 -3.23 26.57
N GLN A 170 -12.15 -2.75 26.21
CA GLN A 170 -12.85 -1.79 27.04
C GLN A 170 -13.12 -2.53 28.35
N ASN A 171 -12.23 -2.37 29.33
CA ASN A 171 -12.55 -2.60 30.74
C ASN A 171 -13.48 -1.49 31.23
N HIS A 172 -14.52 -1.18 30.45
CA HIS A 172 -15.69 -0.53 30.96
C HIS A 172 -16.48 -1.61 31.68
N THR A 173 -16.11 -1.83 32.94
CA THR A 173 -17.09 -2.29 33.91
C THR A 173 -18.18 -1.21 33.92
N ALA A 174 -19.24 -1.44 33.15
CA ALA A 174 -20.44 -0.64 33.30
C ALA A 174 -20.85 -0.77 34.78
N PRO A 175 -20.94 0.33 35.56
CA PRO A 175 -21.62 0.25 36.83
C PRO A 175 -23.04 -0.26 36.52
N ALA A 176 -23.50 -1.24 37.29
CA ALA A 176 -24.84 -1.80 37.13
C ALA A 176 -25.85 -0.65 37.07
N SER A 177 -26.47 -0.46 35.90
CA SER A 177 -27.50 0.55 35.75
C SER A 177 -28.73 0.07 36.51
N GLU A 178 -29.04 0.73 37.61
CA GLU A 178 -30.38 0.68 38.20
C GLU A 178 -31.41 1.05 37.13
N ALA A 179 -32.51 0.29 37.10
CA ALA A 179 -33.55 0.42 36.10
C ALA A 179 -34.20 1.82 36.15
N ALA A 180 -34.17 2.55 35.04
CA ALA A 180 -35.07 3.67 34.82
C ALA A 180 -35.24 4.01 33.34
N GLY A 181 -36.49 3.91 32.86
CA GLY A 181 -37.04 4.78 31.82
C GLY A 181 -36.83 4.37 30.36
N ALA A 182 -37.81 3.65 29.82
CA ALA A 182 -37.97 3.49 28.38
C ALA A 182 -38.22 4.84 27.68
N TYR A 183 -37.44 5.17 26.66
CA TYR A 183 -37.81 6.15 25.64
C TYR A 183 -37.51 5.59 24.25
N SER A 184 -38.52 5.70 23.39
CA SER A 184 -38.73 5.06 22.10
C SER A 184 -37.75 5.48 21.01
N SER A 185 -37.26 4.50 20.24
CA SER A 185 -36.53 4.69 18.99
C SER A 185 -37.49 4.83 17.81
N PHE A 186 -37.45 5.95 17.09
CA PHE A 186 -38.15 6.12 15.82
C PHE A 186 -37.41 5.38 14.70
N ALA A 187 -37.81 4.15 14.41
CA ALA A 187 -37.40 3.44 13.20
C ALA A 187 -38.41 3.75 12.07
N LEU A 188 -38.01 4.56 11.09
CA LEU A 188 -38.73 4.69 9.83
C LEU A 188 -38.45 3.43 8.99
N SER A 189 -39.27 2.40 9.15
CA SER A 189 -39.29 1.23 8.28
C SER A 189 -40.38 1.41 7.23
N LEU A 190 -40.00 1.86 6.03
CA LEU A 190 -40.85 1.87 4.84
C LEU A 190 -41.13 0.41 4.42
N MET A 191 -42.23 -0.15 4.89
CA MET A 191 -42.81 -1.39 4.35
C MET A 191 -44.04 -1.03 3.53
N ILE A 192 -43.91 -1.16 2.22
CA ILE A 192 -44.97 -1.05 1.22
C ILE A 192 -45.92 -2.26 1.37
N PRO A 193 -47.24 -2.10 1.58
CA PRO A 193 -48.14 -3.24 1.66
C PRO A 193 -48.65 -3.66 0.26
N LEU A 194 -48.51 -4.95 0.01
CA LEU A 194 -49.05 -5.72 -1.10
C LEU A 194 -50.58 -5.89 -0.90
N VAL A 195 -51.40 -5.40 -1.83
CA VAL A 195 -52.86 -5.60 -1.82
C VAL A 195 -53.19 -6.79 -2.72
N PHE A 196 -53.60 -7.92 -2.13
CA PHE A 196 -54.31 -8.99 -2.84
C PHE A 196 -55.81 -8.76 -2.72
N LEU A 197 -56.47 -8.56 -3.86
CA LEU A 197 -57.92 -8.48 -3.98
C LEU A 197 -58.48 -9.90 -4.14
N LEU A 198 -59.26 -10.40 -3.17
CA LEU A 198 -60.17 -11.52 -3.37
C LEU A 198 -61.58 -11.02 -3.05
N VAL A 199 -62.41 -10.85 -4.08
CA VAL A 199 -63.85 -10.62 -3.95
C VAL A 199 -64.53 -11.97 -4.14
N ALA A 200 -65.29 -12.39 -3.13
CA ALA A 200 -66.24 -13.48 -3.23
C ALA A 200 -67.62 -12.95 -2.81
N THR A 201 -68.52 -12.84 -3.78
CA THR A 201 -69.96 -13.15 -3.68
C THR A 201 -70.44 -13.51 -5.08
#